data_AF-A0A7X3K956-F1
#
_entry.id   AF-A0A7X3K956-F1
#
_cell.length_a   1.000
_cell.length_b   1.000
_cell.length_c   1.000
_cell.angle_alpha   90.00
_cell.angle_beta   90.00
_cell.angle_gamma   90.00
#
_symmetry.space_group_name_H-M   'P 1'
#
loop_
_entity.id
_entity.type
_entity.pdbx_description
1 polymer ?
#
loop_
_entity_poly.entity_id
_entity_poly.type
_entity_poly.pdbx_seq_one_letter_code
_entity_poly.pdbx_strand_id
1 'polypeptide(L)'
;MTTDSDIELSGPFQAKDANGRNLDVKSIRIFDEGYGIIDVYVKFKDRLDPGAYKDSVLVRAIIDRLRAVGYKGPDFGHSDPGLQESRLIVLEAPEEFAPFAKSKGWKNLAEDFDE
;
A
#
# COMPACT_ATOMS: atom_id res chain seq x y z
N MET A 1 -6.93 14.46 -9.16
CA MET A 1 -6.85 13.96 -10.53
C MET A 1 -6.65 12.47 -10.42
N THR A 2 -7.60 11.66 -10.89
CA THR A 2 -7.39 10.22 -11.08
C THR A 2 -6.60 10.09 -12.36
N THR A 3 -5.28 10.00 -12.23
CA THR A 3 -4.41 9.54 -13.31
C THR A 3 -4.84 8.12 -13.65
N ASP A 4 -4.85 7.78 -14.94
CA ASP A 4 -5.18 6.45 -15.49
C ASP A 4 -4.36 5.30 -14.85
N SER A 5 -3.30 5.67 -14.14
CA SER A 5 -2.32 4.84 -13.42
C SER A 5 -2.72 4.42 -12.00
N ASP A 6 -3.85 4.88 -11.41
CA ASP A 6 -4.26 4.51 -10.05
C ASP A 6 -4.91 3.11 -10.02
N ILE A 7 -4.27 2.15 -9.36
CA ILE A 7 -4.76 0.77 -9.26
C ILE A 7 -5.21 0.50 -7.83
N GLU A 8 -6.51 0.27 -7.65
CA GLU A 8 -7.08 -0.11 -6.35
C GLU A 8 -6.95 -1.62 -6.09
N LEU A 9 -6.47 -1.97 -4.89
CA LEU A 9 -6.14 -3.34 -4.52
C LEU A 9 -7.18 -4.01 -3.61
N SER A 10 -7.86 -3.26 -2.73
CA SER A 10 -8.60 -3.86 -1.60
C SER A 10 -10.03 -3.38 -1.36
N GLY A 11 -10.45 -2.26 -1.93
CA GLY A 11 -11.63 -1.53 -1.45
C GLY A 11 -11.52 -1.11 0.04
N PRO A 12 -12.61 -0.58 0.63
CA PRO A 12 -12.64 -0.14 2.02
C PRO A 12 -12.67 -1.31 3.02
N PHE A 13 -12.06 -1.12 4.18
CA PHE A 13 -12.06 -2.07 5.30
C PHE A 13 -11.70 -1.37 6.62
N GLN A 14 -11.80 -2.07 7.74
CA GLN A 14 -11.35 -1.58 9.04
C GLN A 14 -10.06 -2.30 9.46
N ALA A 15 -9.10 -1.52 9.95
CA ALA A 15 -7.84 -2.02 10.52
C ALA A 15 -7.76 -1.65 12.00
N LYS A 16 -7.14 -2.51 12.82
CA LYS A 16 -6.86 -2.20 14.23
C LYS A 16 -5.42 -1.74 14.38
N ASP A 17 -5.22 -0.73 15.22
CA ASP A 17 -3.90 -0.32 15.66
C ASP A 17 -3.49 -1.04 16.97
N ALA A 18 -2.25 -0.84 17.42
CA ALA A 18 -1.74 -1.45 18.66
C ALA A 18 -2.46 -0.98 19.93
N ASN A 19 -3.16 0.16 19.87
CA ASN A 19 -3.99 0.67 20.97
C ASN A 19 -5.42 0.10 20.94
N GLY A 20 -5.72 -0.79 19.99
CA GLY A 20 -7.04 -1.40 19.82
C GLY A 20 -8.08 -0.50 19.16
N ARG A 21 -7.70 0.65 18.60
CA ARG A 21 -8.59 1.56 17.89
C ARG A 21 -8.89 1.01 16.50
N ASN A 22 -10.16 1.12 16.08
CA ASN A 22 -10.57 0.81 14.72
C ASN A 22 -10.33 2.02 13.82
N LEU A 23 -9.56 1.84 12.76
CA LEU A 23 -9.26 2.84 11.74
C LEU A 23 -9.99 2.47 10.44
N ASP A 24 -10.77 3.41 9.92
CA ASP A 24 -11.49 3.25 8.65
C ASP A 24 -10.51 3.48 7.48
N VAL A 25 -10.13 2.40 6.80
CA VAL A 25 -9.32 2.44 5.58
C VAL A 25 -10.27 2.57 4.38
N LYS A 26 -10.02 3.56 3.53
CA LYS A 26 -10.80 3.81 2.31
C LYS A 26 -10.36 2.93 1.16
N SER A 27 -9.05 2.77 0.97
CA SER A 27 -8.48 2.04 -0.16
C SER A 27 -7.00 1.75 0.09
N ILE A 28 -6.52 0.62 -0.45
CA ILE A 28 -5.09 0.38 -0.70
C ILE A 28 -4.87 0.50 -2.20
N ARG A 29 -3.88 1.29 -2.59
CA ARG A 29 -3.61 1.62 -4.00
C ARG A 29 -2.13 1.59 -4.31
N ILE A 30 -1.82 1.38 -5.58
CA ILE A 30 -0.50 1.56 -6.17
C ILE A 30 -0.64 2.42 -7.42
N PHE A 31 0.45 3.04 -7.85
CA PHE A 31 0.48 3.80 -9.08
C PHE A 31 1.34 3.09 -10.14
N ASP A 32 0.87 3.15 -11.38
CA ASP A 32 1.60 2.75 -12.58
C ASP A 32 2.63 3.83 -12.94
N GLU A 33 3.62 4.06 -12.05
CA GLU A 33 4.57 5.17 -12.14
C GLU A 33 6.04 4.76 -11.85
N GLY A 34 6.34 3.46 -11.73
CA GLY A 34 7.62 3.00 -11.17
C GLY A 34 8.57 2.32 -12.17
N TYR A 35 9.85 2.68 -12.09
CA TYR A 35 10.98 1.79 -12.39
C TYR A 35 11.36 1.07 -11.09
N GLY A 36 11.14 -0.23 -10.96
CA GLY A 36 11.57 -1.00 -9.79
C GLY A 36 10.55 -1.13 -8.65
N ILE A 37 10.90 -0.64 -7.44
CA ILE A 37 10.18 -0.88 -6.18
C ILE A 37 8.79 -0.21 -6.18
N ILE A 38 7.78 -0.90 -5.64
CA ILE A 38 6.38 -0.45 -5.65
C ILE A 38 6.02 0.17 -4.28
N ASP A 39 5.70 1.46 -4.27
CA ASP A 39 5.07 2.11 -3.12
C ASP A 39 3.58 1.79 -3.03
N VAL A 40 3.12 1.43 -1.83
CA VAL A 40 1.74 1.05 -1.54
C VAL A 40 1.08 2.09 -0.64
N TYR A 41 0.05 2.73 -1.18
CA TYR A 41 -0.64 3.89 -0.62
C TYR A 41 -1.91 3.46 0.08
N VAL A 42 -1.93 3.59 1.41
CA VAL A 42 -3.06 3.20 2.26
C VAL A 42 -3.77 4.45 2.75
N LYS A 43 -4.95 4.72 2.19
CA LYS A 43 -5.72 5.94 2.47
C LYS A 43 -6.72 5.70 3.58
N PHE A 44 -6.72 6.58 4.57
CA PHE A 44 -7.63 6.54 5.71
C PHE A 44 -8.73 7.60 5.59
N LYS A 45 -9.86 7.33 6.23
CA LYS A 45 -10.98 8.29 6.31
C LYS A 45 -10.64 9.46 7.23
N ASP A 46 -10.16 9.15 8.41
CA ASP A 46 -9.85 10.11 9.48
C ASP A 46 -8.35 10.38 9.58
N ARG A 47 -7.98 11.41 10.34
CA ARG A 47 -6.57 11.75 10.59
C ARG A 47 -5.94 10.68 11.47
N LEU A 48 -4.73 10.28 11.10
CA LEU A 48 -3.88 9.38 11.83
C LEU A 48 -3.04 10.13 12.86
N ASP A 49 -2.63 9.42 13.90
CA ASP A 49 -1.61 9.90 14.81
C ASP A 49 -0.25 9.98 14.11
N PRO A 50 0.62 10.92 14.50
CA PRO A 50 1.99 10.99 14.00
C PRO A 50 2.71 9.65 14.19
N GLY A 51 3.32 9.14 13.12
CA GLY A 51 4.07 7.88 13.17
C GLY A 51 3.23 6.60 13.09
N ALA A 52 1.93 6.68 12.78
CA ALA A 52 1.07 5.50 12.60
C ALA A 52 1.65 4.43 11.65
N TYR A 53 2.45 4.83 10.65
CA TYR A 53 3.14 3.90 9.74
C TYR A 53 4.18 2.98 10.44
N LYS A 54 4.58 3.30 11.67
CA LYS A 54 5.47 2.47 12.50
C LYS A 54 4.72 1.49 13.39
N ASP A 55 3.40 1.59 13.46
CA ASP A 55 2.58 0.66 14.23
C ASP A 55 2.53 -0.69 13.51
N SER A 56 3.28 -1.66 14.02
CA SER A 56 3.39 -3.00 13.42
C SER A 56 2.07 -3.76 13.42
N VAL A 57 1.16 -3.49 14.37
CA VAL A 57 -0.17 -4.11 14.41
C VAL A 57 -1.03 -3.56 13.27
N LEU A 58 -1.00 -2.24 13.06
CA LEU A 58 -1.69 -1.60 11.95
C LEU A 58 -1.13 -2.06 10.60
N VAL A 59 0.19 -2.03 10.43
CA VAL A 59 0.85 -2.48 9.20
C VAL A 59 0.52 -3.94 8.91
N ARG A 60 0.53 -4.80 9.93
CA ARG A 60 0.14 -6.20 9.77
C ARG A 60 -1.30 -6.36 9.32
N ALA A 61 -2.24 -5.61 9.91
CA ALA A 61 -3.65 -5.64 9.51
C ALA A 61 -3.86 -5.22 8.05
N ILE A 62 -3.08 -4.25 7.55
CA ILE A 62 -3.08 -3.83 6.14
C ILE A 62 -2.57 -4.97 5.24
N ILE A 63 -1.46 -5.61 5.62
CA ILE A 63 -0.89 -6.72 4.83
C ILE A 63 -1.83 -7.92 4.83
N ASP A 64 -2.47 -8.23 5.95
CA ASP A 64 -3.45 -9.32 6.02
C ASP A 64 -4.66 -9.03 5.12
N ARG A 65 -5.05 -7.76 4.95
CA ARG A 65 -6.05 -7.38 3.94
C ARG A 65 -5.56 -7.65 2.51
N LEU A 66 -4.30 -7.32 2.19
CA LEU A 66 -3.71 -7.64 0.89
C LEU A 66 -3.66 -9.16 0.64
N ARG A 67 -3.33 -9.94 1.67
CA ARG A 67 -3.34 -11.41 1.60
C ARG A 67 -4.72 -11.96 1.34
N ALA A 68 -5.75 -11.39 1.97
CA ALA A 68 -7.14 -11.78 1.74
C ALA A 68 -7.61 -11.54 0.29
N VAL A 69 -6.99 -10.59 -0.43
CA VAL A 69 -7.31 -10.30 -1.85
C VAL A 69 -6.34 -10.95 -2.85
N GLY A 70 -5.44 -11.80 -2.36
CA GLY A 70 -4.62 -12.69 -3.18
C GLY A 70 -3.10 -12.50 -3.09
N TYR A 71 -2.59 -11.53 -2.32
CA TYR A 71 -1.15 -11.38 -2.14
C TYR A 71 -0.56 -12.55 -1.34
N LYS A 72 0.54 -13.13 -1.83
CA LYS A 72 1.27 -14.22 -1.17
C LYS A 72 2.75 -13.87 -1.15
N GLY A 73 3.20 -13.22 -0.08
CA GLY A 73 4.59 -12.79 0.07
C GLY A 73 4.91 -12.25 1.46
N PRO A 74 6.14 -11.74 1.64
CA PRO A 74 6.61 -11.20 2.92
C PRO A 74 5.85 -9.92 3.33
N ASP A 75 6.05 -9.52 4.58
CA ASP A 75 5.52 -8.26 5.09
C ASP A 75 6.25 -7.07 4.46
N PHE A 76 5.60 -5.92 4.41
CA PHE A 76 6.13 -4.71 3.76
C PHE A 76 7.08 -3.94 4.67
N GLY A 77 7.98 -3.17 4.05
CA GLY A 77 8.86 -2.23 4.73
C GLY A 77 8.20 -0.88 4.99
N HIS A 78 8.91 -0.04 5.74
CA HIS A 78 8.56 1.37 5.85
C HIS A 78 9.04 2.12 4.60
N SER A 79 8.16 2.89 3.97
CA SER A 79 8.56 3.84 2.92
C SER A 79 9.13 5.13 3.55
N ASP A 80 9.58 6.06 2.72
CA ASP A 80 10.19 7.32 3.15
C ASP A 80 9.27 8.10 4.10
N PRO A 81 9.75 8.57 5.27
CA PRO A 81 8.97 9.42 6.18
C PRO A 81 8.37 10.68 5.53
N GLY A 82 8.99 11.22 4.48
CA GLY A 82 8.53 12.38 3.73
C GLY A 82 7.29 12.11 2.85
N LEU A 83 6.97 10.85 2.58
CA LEU A 83 5.77 10.44 1.83
C LEU A 83 4.54 10.23 2.72
N GLN A 84 4.74 10.21 4.04
CA GLN A 84 3.66 9.97 5.00
C GLN A 84 2.83 11.24 5.16
N GLU A 85 1.50 11.12 5.11
CA GLU A 85 0.60 12.24 5.34
C GLU A 85 -0.40 11.96 6.46
N SER A 86 -1.10 13.01 6.91
CA SER A 86 -2.06 12.91 8.02
C SER A 86 -3.21 11.92 7.81
N ARG A 87 -3.46 11.44 6.59
CA ARG A 87 -4.50 10.43 6.26
C ARG A 87 -3.98 9.36 5.29
N LEU A 88 -2.67 9.22 5.18
CA LEU A 88 -2.02 8.35 4.19
C LEU A 88 -0.82 7.69 4.84
N ILE A 89 -0.79 6.36 4.80
CA ILE A 89 0.42 5.59 5.05
C ILE A 89 0.97 5.13 3.69
N VAL A 90 2.27 5.31 3.48
CA VAL A 90 2.98 4.74 2.33
C VAL A 90 3.91 3.64 2.83
N LEU A 91 3.80 2.46 2.23
CA LEU A 91 4.62 1.29 2.55
C LEU A 91 5.46 0.90 1.35
N GLU A 92 6.67 0.42 1.60
CA GLU A 92 7.54 -0.09 0.55
C GLU A 92 7.26 -1.59 0.35
N ALA A 93 6.78 -1.97 -0.83
CA ALA A 93 6.52 -3.36 -1.13
C ALA A 93 7.80 -4.11 -1.49
N PRO A 94 7.94 -5.37 -1.06
CA PRO A 94 9.05 -6.24 -1.45
C PRO A 94 8.95 -6.63 -2.94
N GLU A 95 10.05 -7.10 -3.54
CA GLU A 95 10.08 -7.50 -4.95
C GLU A 95 9.04 -8.59 -5.28
N GLU A 96 8.76 -9.50 -4.34
CA GLU A 96 7.76 -10.55 -4.49
C GLU A 96 6.31 -10.03 -4.54
N PHE A 97 6.09 -8.74 -4.31
CA PHE A 97 4.80 -8.09 -4.55
C PHE A 97 4.52 -7.86 -6.04
N ALA A 98 5.55 -7.75 -6.88
CA ALA A 98 5.41 -7.41 -8.29
C ALA A 98 4.48 -8.38 -9.07
N PRO A 99 4.55 -9.72 -8.92
CA PRO A 99 3.61 -10.63 -9.58
C PRO A 99 2.15 -10.39 -9.18
N PHE A 100 1.90 -10.07 -7.91
CA PHE A 100 0.55 -9.72 -7.45
C PHE A 100 0.11 -8.38 -8.03
N ALA A 101 0.96 -7.35 -8.03
CA ALA A 101 0.68 -6.06 -8.63
C ALA A 101 0.36 -6.19 -10.13
N LYS A 102 1.18 -6.96 -10.88
CA LYS A 102 0.94 -7.27 -12.31
C LYS A 102 -0.41 -7.94 -12.52
N SER A 103 -0.82 -8.86 -11.65
CA SER A 103 -2.15 -9.50 -11.71
C SER A 103 -3.33 -8.53 -11.50
N LYS A 104 -3.06 -7.34 -10.95
CA LYS A 104 -4.05 -6.26 -10.75
C LYS A 104 -3.97 -5.18 -11.84
N GLY A 105 -3.06 -5.32 -12.81
CA GLY A 105 -2.92 -4.40 -13.93
C GLY A 105 -1.72 -3.46 -13.86
N TRP A 106 -0.84 -3.59 -12.86
CA TRP A 106 0.39 -2.81 -12.78
C TRP A 106 1.36 -3.20 -13.90
N LYS A 107 2.01 -2.21 -14.51
CA LYS A 107 3.02 -2.41 -15.55
C LYS A 107 4.36 -1.94 -15.03
N ASN A 108 5.40 -2.71 -15.31
CA ASN A 108 6.75 -2.24 -15.04
C ASN A 108 7.21 -1.41 -16.23
N LEU A 109 7.11 -0.09 -16.11
CA LEU A 109 7.50 0.81 -17.20
C LEU A 109 8.98 0.68 -17.56
N ALA A 110 9.83 0.18 -16.65
CA ALA A 110 11.24 -0.10 -16.95
C ALA A 110 11.43 -1.14 -18.07
N GLU A 111 10.54 -2.14 -18.15
CA GLU A 111 10.63 -3.19 -19.18
C GLU A 111 10.38 -2.63 -20.59
N ASP A 112 9.71 -1.47 -20.72
CA ASP A 112 9.39 -0.84 -22.00
C ASP A 112 10.55 0.04 -22.56
N PHE A 113 11.62 0.29 -21.78
CA PHE A 113 12.76 1.15 -22.20
C PHE A 113 14.08 0.39 -22.43
N ASP A 114 14.09 -0.95 -22.30
CA ASP A 114 15.28 -1.80 -22.52
C ASP A 114 15.46 -2.26 -24.00
N GLU A 115 14.75 -1.66 -24.97
CA GLU A 115 14.94 -1.87 -26.44
C GLU A 115 15.75 -0.77 -27.12
#